data_AF-A0A1H3AL69-F1
#
_entry.id   AF-A0A1H3AL69-F1
#
_cell.length_a   1.000
_cell.length_b   1.000
_cell.length_c   1.000
_cell.angle_alpha   90.00
_cell.angle_beta   90.00
_cell.angle_gamma   90.00
#
_symmetry.space_group_name_H-M   'P 1'
#
loop_
_entity.id
_entity.type
_entity.pdbx_description
1 polymer ?
#
loop_
_entity_poly.entity_id
_entity_poly.type
_entity_poly.pdbx_seq_one_letter_code
_entity_poly.pdbx_strand_id
1 'polypeptide(L)'
;MEERPLFDVIETPLGVVGFSCRLGGGKAKVDLRIGPIEPDLPAVYPPVTLWAAVWHVVARDPVPEVTLTAALTGIPDDAVGDYDTGERLDAFTFETADVAVTLGGPDFESVHEDAALGEYLPSRWVGELDEFPVEMAEPARLIWRLPGLEPGESVRLAVAVAWAEPDEEYLPTYSAVSISTEYALRQLAP
;
A
#
# COMPACT_ATOMS: atom_id res chain seq x y z
N MET A 1 19.19 4.80 14.56
CA MET A 1 18.02 4.91 13.66
C MET A 1 18.40 4.16 12.41
N GLU A 2 17.72 3.05 12.10
CA GLU A 2 18.11 2.15 11.02
C GLU A 2 16.89 1.98 10.11
N GLU A 3 16.90 2.67 8.98
CA GLU A 3 15.95 2.44 7.89
C GLU A 3 16.44 1.21 7.13
N ARG A 4 15.61 0.17 7.03
CA ARG A 4 15.95 -1.03 6.25
C ARG A 4 15.17 -0.99 4.95
N PRO A 5 15.80 -0.68 3.81
CA PRO A 5 15.18 -0.93 2.53
C PRO A 5 14.92 -2.44 2.44
N LEU A 6 13.66 -2.82 2.22
CA LEU A 6 13.33 -4.18 1.80
C LEU A 6 13.59 -4.18 0.29
N PHE A 7 14.46 -5.07 -0.18
CA PHE A 7 14.99 -5.04 -1.56
C PHE A 7 14.00 -5.57 -2.61
N ASP A 8 12.72 -5.75 -2.26
CA ASP A 8 11.71 -6.22 -3.18
C ASP A 8 10.95 -5.02 -3.75
N VAL A 9 10.82 -4.98 -5.07
CA VAL A 9 10.23 -3.89 -5.84
C VAL A 9 9.23 -4.42 -6.86
N ILE A 10 8.32 -3.57 -7.31
CA ILE A 10 7.47 -3.84 -8.49
C ILE A 10 7.94 -2.94 -9.62
N GLU A 11 8.39 -3.55 -10.72
CA GLU A 11 8.67 -2.82 -11.97
C GLU A 11 7.36 -2.56 -12.70
N THR A 12 7.13 -1.30 -13.06
CA THR A 12 5.97 -0.85 -13.85
C THR A 12 6.46 -0.19 -15.14
N PRO A 13 5.58 -0.01 -16.14
CA PRO A 13 5.93 0.75 -17.34
C PRO A 13 6.34 2.21 -17.08
N LEU A 14 5.96 2.82 -15.95
CA LEU A 14 6.30 4.20 -15.58
C LEU A 14 7.40 4.32 -14.53
N GLY A 15 7.99 3.22 -14.08
CA GLY A 15 9.07 3.28 -13.10
C GLY A 15 9.08 2.09 -12.15
N VAL A 16 9.62 2.32 -10.96
CA VAL A 16 9.80 1.27 -9.95
C VAL A 16 9.08 1.68 -8.68
N VAL A 17 8.18 0.81 -8.21
CA VAL A 17 7.55 0.95 -6.90
C VAL A 17 8.42 0.25 -5.86
N GLY A 18 8.99 1.03 -4.94
CA GLY A 18 9.76 0.55 -3.81
C GLY A 18 8.94 0.55 -2.52
N PHE A 19 9.25 -0.39 -1.63
CA PHE A 19 8.59 -0.58 -0.35
C PHE A 19 9.59 -0.48 0.80
N SER A 20 9.27 0.29 1.84
CA SER A 20 10.11 0.36 3.04
C SER A 20 9.30 0.28 4.32
N CYS A 21 9.98 -0.16 5.37
CA CYS A 21 9.44 -0.19 6.73
C CYS A 21 10.47 0.43 7.66
N ARG A 22 10.03 1.41 8.44
CA ARG A 22 10.83 2.09 9.47
C ARG A 22 10.19 1.85 10.83
N LEU A 23 11.01 1.43 11.79
CA LEU A 23 10.60 1.25 13.18
C LEU A 23 11.13 2.43 14.00
N GLY A 24 10.28 3.05 14.83
CA GLY A 24 10.66 4.13 15.74
C GLY A 24 11.61 3.71 16.87
N GLY A 25 11.99 2.44 16.93
CA GLY A 25 12.81 1.82 17.97
C GLY A 25 12.45 0.35 18.13
N GLY A 26 13.03 -0.30 19.14
CA GLY A 26 12.74 -1.70 19.45
C GLY A 26 13.25 -2.69 18.41
N LYS A 27 12.68 -3.90 18.43
CA LYS A 27 13.01 -4.98 17.48
C LYS A 27 11.72 -5.61 16.98
N ALA A 28 11.63 -5.78 15.67
CA ALA A 28 10.56 -6.53 15.03
C ALA A 28 11.14 -7.47 13.97
N LYS A 29 10.40 -8.52 13.65
CA LYS A 29 10.55 -9.22 12.38
C LYS A 29 9.74 -8.46 11.34
N VAL A 30 10.33 -8.15 10.20
CA VAL A 30 9.65 -7.53 9.07
C VAL A 30 9.80 -8.48 7.89
N ASP A 31 8.67 -8.95 7.36
CA ASP A 31 8.59 -9.68 6.10
C ASP A 31 7.78 -8.84 5.10
N LEU A 32 8.11 -8.93 3.81
CA LEU A 32 7.33 -8.37 2.72
C LEU A 32 7.06 -9.48 1.71
N ARG A 33 5.82 -9.59 1.26
CA ARG A 33 5.44 -10.51 0.18
C ARG A 33 4.95 -9.70 -0.99
N ILE A 34 5.51 -9.96 -2.16
CA ILE A 34 5.15 -9.28 -3.40
C ILE A 34 4.82 -10.33 -4.46
N GLY A 35 3.79 -10.07 -5.25
CA GLY A 35 3.51 -10.89 -6.43
C GLY A 35 2.35 -10.35 -7.26
N PRO A 36 2.18 -10.89 -8.49
CA PRO A 36 1.00 -10.63 -9.29
C PRO A 36 -0.22 -11.23 -8.58
N ILE A 37 -1.36 -10.55 -8.69
CA ILE A 37 -2.65 -11.02 -8.22
C ILE A 37 -3.69 -10.78 -9.31
N GLU A 38 -4.79 -11.53 -9.27
CA GLU A 38 -5.89 -11.30 -10.21
C GLU A 38 -6.68 -10.04 -9.81
N PRO A 39 -7.06 -9.17 -10.75
CA PRO A 39 -7.96 -8.05 -10.45
C PRO A 39 -9.40 -8.54 -10.29
N ASP A 40 -10.08 -8.13 -9.22
CA ASP A 40 -11.52 -8.35 -9.03
C ASP A 40 -12.32 -7.18 -9.63
N LEU A 41 -12.33 -7.13 -10.96
CA LEU A 41 -12.96 -6.05 -11.73
C LEU A 41 -14.13 -6.54 -12.58
N PRO A 42 -15.19 -5.72 -12.77
CA PRO A 42 -16.21 -5.97 -13.78
C PRO A 42 -15.61 -6.21 -15.16
N ALA A 43 -16.12 -7.21 -15.89
CA ALA A 43 -15.64 -7.59 -17.22
C ALA A 43 -15.81 -6.50 -18.31
N VAL A 44 -16.48 -5.39 -18.00
CA VAL A 44 -16.59 -4.22 -18.88
C VAL A 44 -15.30 -3.39 -18.87
N TYR A 45 -14.50 -3.47 -17.81
CA TYR A 45 -13.21 -2.77 -17.76
C TYR A 45 -12.19 -3.42 -18.69
N PRO A 46 -11.27 -2.62 -19.26
CA PRO A 46 -10.14 -3.15 -20.01
C PRO A 46 -9.25 -4.04 -19.11
N PRO A 47 -8.41 -4.91 -19.70
CA PRO A 47 -7.46 -5.69 -18.94
C PRO A 47 -6.51 -4.82 -18.12
N VAL A 48 -6.35 -5.13 -16.84
CA VAL A 48 -5.45 -4.45 -15.92
C VAL A 48 -4.41 -5.46 -15.42
N THR A 49 -3.14 -5.05 -15.40
CA THR A 49 -2.11 -5.80 -14.68
C THR A 49 -2.11 -5.34 -13.24
N LEU A 50 -2.22 -6.27 -12.28
CA LEU A 50 -2.31 -5.97 -10.86
C LEU A 50 -1.26 -6.75 -10.07
N TRP A 51 -0.56 -6.04 -9.20
CA TRP A 51 0.39 -6.59 -8.25
C TRP A 51 0.04 -6.11 -6.84
N ALA A 52 0.32 -6.95 -5.85
CA ALA A 52 0.17 -6.58 -4.45
C ALA A 52 1.48 -6.76 -3.68
N ALA A 53 1.64 -5.94 -2.66
CA ALA A 53 2.66 -6.08 -1.64
C ALA A 53 2.01 -6.10 -0.26
N VAL A 54 2.37 -7.07 0.58
CA VAL A 54 1.85 -7.19 1.95
C VAL A 54 3.01 -7.16 2.93
N TRP A 55 3.07 -6.10 3.74
CA TRP A 55 3.96 -6.08 4.90
C TRP A 55 3.42 -6.99 5.98
N HIS A 56 4.32 -7.65 6.70
CA HIS A 56 4.04 -8.31 7.95
C HIS A 56 5.12 -7.95 8.97
N VAL A 57 4.76 -7.07 9.91
CA VAL A 57 5.66 -6.66 11.01
C VAL A 57 5.20 -7.33 12.28
N VAL A 58 6.09 -8.02 12.99
CA VAL A 58 5.83 -8.68 14.27
C VAL A 58 6.81 -8.18 15.30
N ALA A 59 6.33 -7.46 16.31
CA ALA A 59 7.16 -6.90 17.36
C ALA A 59 7.70 -7.98 18.29
N ARG A 60 9.02 -7.93 18.56
CA ARG A 60 9.72 -8.77 19.53
C ARG A 60 9.96 -8.04 20.84
N ASP A 61 10.26 -6.75 20.73
CA ASP A 61 10.34 -5.77 21.82
C ASP A 61 9.32 -4.66 21.52
N PRO A 62 8.96 -3.78 22.49
CA PRO A 62 8.09 -2.65 22.21
C PRO A 62 8.64 -1.77 21.08
N VAL A 63 7.81 -1.51 20.07
CA VAL A 63 8.09 -0.62 18.95
C VAL A 63 7.20 0.60 19.09
N PRO A 64 7.71 1.81 19.31
CA PRO A 64 6.88 2.97 19.62
C PRO A 64 6.09 3.51 18.41
N GLU A 65 6.54 3.22 17.19
CA GLU A 65 5.94 3.69 15.94
C GLU A 65 6.34 2.75 14.81
N VAL A 66 5.40 2.48 13.88
CA VAL A 66 5.69 1.78 12.63
C VAL A 66 5.34 2.70 11.46
N THR A 67 6.33 2.99 10.61
CA THR A 67 6.09 3.70 9.34
C THR A 67 6.25 2.71 8.18
N LEU A 68 5.22 2.60 7.34
CA LEU A 68 5.27 1.85 6.09
C LEU A 68 5.21 2.83 4.92
N THR A 69 6.03 2.62 3.89
CA THR A 69 6.05 3.51 2.72
C THR A 69 6.07 2.71 1.44
N ALA A 70 5.20 3.09 0.51
CA ALA A 70 5.28 2.69 -0.89
C ALA A 70 5.51 3.93 -1.76
N ALA A 71 6.44 3.85 -2.71
CA ALA A 71 6.88 4.99 -3.49
C ALA A 71 7.15 4.61 -4.95
N LEU A 72 6.51 5.31 -5.89
CA LEU A 72 6.86 5.22 -7.31
C LEU A 72 8.05 6.15 -7.60
N THR A 73 9.08 5.60 -8.24
CA THR A 73 10.32 6.32 -8.57
C THR A 73 10.70 6.09 -10.04
N GLY A 74 11.48 7.01 -10.61
CA GLY A 74 11.85 6.93 -12.03
C GLY A 74 10.72 7.34 -12.97
N ILE A 75 9.77 8.14 -12.49
CA ILE A 75 8.64 8.66 -13.26
C ILE A 75 9.18 9.50 -14.44
N PRO A 76 8.75 9.23 -15.69
CA PRO A 76 9.11 10.02 -16.85
C PRO A 76 8.71 11.49 -16.72
N ASP A 77 9.51 12.39 -17.33
CA ASP A 77 9.26 13.84 -17.28
C ASP A 77 7.94 14.27 -17.97
N ASP A 78 7.43 13.44 -18.89
CA ASP A 78 6.17 13.66 -19.59
C ASP A 78 4.96 13.03 -18.91
N ALA A 79 5.17 12.31 -17.80
CA ALA A 79 4.07 11.75 -17.04
C ALA A 79 3.33 12.84 -16.27
N VAL A 80 2.01 12.79 -16.31
CA VAL A 80 1.11 13.65 -15.51
C VAL A 80 0.43 12.79 -14.47
N GLY A 81 0.17 13.33 -13.29
CA GLY A 81 -0.48 12.57 -12.23
C GLY A 81 -1.00 13.47 -11.12
N ASP A 82 -1.90 12.90 -10.34
CA ASP A 82 -2.45 13.52 -9.15
C ASP A 82 -2.76 12.45 -8.10
N TYR A 83 -3.01 12.90 -6.89
CA TYR A 83 -3.52 12.07 -5.81
C TYR A 83 -5.01 11.82 -6.01
N ASP A 84 -5.43 10.59 -5.74
CA ASP A 84 -6.83 10.18 -5.81
C ASP A 84 -7.21 9.52 -4.48
N THR A 85 -8.20 10.11 -3.81
CA THR A 85 -8.63 9.70 -2.47
C THR A 85 -10.13 9.53 -2.44
N GLY A 86 -10.61 8.46 -1.81
CA GLY A 86 -12.03 8.25 -1.56
C GLY A 86 -12.38 6.78 -1.43
N GLU A 87 -13.62 6.48 -1.00
CA GLU A 87 -14.14 5.10 -0.93
C GLU A 87 -13.21 4.13 -0.17
N ARG A 88 -12.62 4.60 0.94
CA ARG A 88 -11.67 3.88 1.79
C ARG A 88 -10.27 3.60 1.19
N LEU A 89 -9.86 4.38 0.18
CA LEU A 89 -8.62 4.22 -0.57
C LEU A 89 -7.86 5.55 -0.63
N ASP A 90 -6.56 5.50 -0.32
CA ASP A 90 -5.58 6.54 -0.64
C ASP A 90 -4.71 6.03 -1.79
N ALA A 91 -4.68 6.77 -2.89
CA ALA A 91 -3.96 6.40 -4.09
C ALA A 91 -3.34 7.62 -4.78
N PHE A 92 -2.47 7.35 -5.73
CA PHE A 92 -2.12 8.29 -6.79
C PHE A 92 -2.09 7.57 -8.12
N THR A 93 -2.36 8.31 -9.18
CA THR A 93 -2.26 7.81 -10.56
C THR A 93 -1.32 8.72 -11.34
N PHE A 94 -0.34 8.12 -12.01
CA PHE A 94 0.49 8.78 -13.00
C PHE A 94 0.26 8.12 -14.34
N GLU A 95 0.29 8.92 -15.41
CA GLU A 95 0.10 8.43 -16.76
C GLU A 95 0.94 9.17 -17.79
N THR A 96 1.16 8.49 -18.91
CA THR A 96 1.65 9.05 -20.17
C THR A 96 0.59 8.81 -21.25
N ALA A 97 0.87 9.16 -22.50
CA ALA A 97 -0.02 8.85 -23.61
C ALA A 97 -0.26 7.33 -23.81
N ASP A 98 0.61 6.47 -23.26
CA ASP A 98 0.61 5.03 -23.56
C ASP A 98 0.20 4.15 -22.36
N VAL A 99 0.28 4.66 -21.12
CA VAL A 99 0.03 3.86 -19.91
C VAL A 99 -0.36 4.72 -18.72
N ALA A 100 -1.29 4.21 -17.92
CA ALA A 100 -1.60 4.70 -16.58
C ALA A 100 -1.11 3.69 -15.53
N VAL A 101 -0.49 4.19 -14.45
CA VAL A 101 -0.06 3.42 -13.28
C VAL A 101 -0.67 4.03 -12.04
N THR A 102 -1.41 3.22 -11.29
CA THR A 102 -1.96 3.60 -9.98
C THR A 102 -1.26 2.80 -8.88
N LEU A 103 -0.85 3.48 -7.81
CA LEU A 103 -0.48 2.86 -6.54
C LEU A 103 -1.55 3.25 -5.52
N GLY A 104 -2.08 2.27 -4.79
CA GLY A 104 -3.08 2.51 -3.76
C GLY A 104 -2.90 1.64 -2.53
N GLY A 105 -3.51 2.07 -1.44
CA GLY A 105 -3.64 1.29 -0.21
C GLY A 105 -4.73 1.83 0.71
N PRO A 106 -4.93 1.20 1.88
CA PRO A 106 -6.03 1.54 2.76
C PRO A 106 -5.87 2.96 3.30
N ASP A 107 -6.94 3.74 3.26
CA ASP A 107 -7.01 5.04 3.91
C ASP A 107 -7.25 4.90 5.44
N PHE A 108 -7.54 6.01 6.11
CA PHE A 108 -7.91 6.00 7.52
C PHE A 108 -9.11 5.09 7.84
N GLU A 109 -10.20 5.17 7.08
CA GLU A 109 -11.42 4.42 7.36
C GLU A 109 -11.18 2.91 7.25
N SER A 110 -10.48 2.47 6.19
CA SER A 110 -10.05 1.08 6.02
C SER A 110 -9.16 0.61 7.18
N VAL A 111 -8.13 1.38 7.54
CA VAL A 111 -7.21 1.02 8.64
C VAL A 111 -7.96 0.93 9.98
N HIS A 112 -8.90 1.85 10.23
CA HIS A 112 -9.70 1.85 11.45
C HIS A 112 -10.65 0.65 11.49
N GLU A 113 -11.32 0.31 10.40
CA GLU A 113 -12.20 -0.88 10.30
C GLU A 113 -11.41 -2.18 10.51
N ASP A 114 -10.24 -2.33 9.87
CA ASP A 114 -9.36 -3.49 10.04
C ASP A 114 -8.88 -3.62 11.50
N ALA A 115 -8.57 -2.50 12.16
CA ALA A 115 -8.23 -2.50 13.58
C ALA A 115 -9.42 -2.90 14.45
N ALA A 116 -10.63 -2.44 14.15
CA ALA A 116 -11.84 -2.82 14.88
C ALA A 116 -12.12 -4.33 14.79
N LEU A 117 -11.76 -4.98 13.69
CA LEU A 117 -11.83 -6.44 13.52
C LEU A 117 -10.71 -7.18 14.27
N GLY A 118 -9.53 -6.56 14.41
CA GLY A 118 -8.40 -7.10 15.17
C GLY A 118 -7.69 -8.29 14.52
N GLU A 119 -7.95 -8.55 13.24
CA GLU A 119 -7.40 -9.71 12.51
C GLU A 119 -6.02 -9.41 11.91
N TYR A 120 -5.86 -8.23 11.31
CA TYR A 120 -4.63 -7.81 10.61
C TYR A 120 -3.85 -6.73 11.36
N LEU A 121 -4.55 -5.98 12.22
CA LEU A 121 -4.01 -4.86 13.00
C LEU A 121 -4.35 -5.06 14.49
N PRO A 122 -3.57 -4.51 15.43
CA PRO A 122 -3.90 -4.55 16.85
C PRO A 122 -5.23 -3.84 17.14
N SER A 123 -6.15 -4.50 17.82
CA SER A 123 -7.48 -3.94 18.09
C SER A 123 -7.49 -2.70 18.98
N ARG A 124 -6.43 -2.50 19.79
CA ARG A 124 -6.26 -1.29 20.58
C ARG A 124 -6.05 -0.03 19.74
N TRP A 125 -5.63 -0.17 18.48
CA TRP A 125 -5.38 0.96 17.59
C TRP A 125 -6.64 1.77 17.26
N VAL A 126 -7.84 1.20 17.41
CA VAL A 126 -9.11 1.94 17.28
C VAL A 126 -9.12 3.24 18.11
N GLY A 127 -8.47 3.26 19.28
CA GLY A 127 -8.37 4.45 20.13
C GLY A 127 -7.08 5.25 19.99
N GLU A 128 -6.17 4.85 19.12
CA GLU A 128 -4.81 5.41 19.00
C GLU A 128 -4.46 5.90 17.59
N LEU A 129 -5.25 5.54 16.58
CA LEU A 129 -5.06 6.03 15.22
C LEU A 129 -5.34 7.54 15.17
N ASP A 130 -4.38 8.27 14.59
CA ASP A 130 -4.62 9.64 14.16
C ASP A 130 -5.67 9.65 13.04
N GLU A 131 -6.43 10.73 12.93
CA GLU A 131 -7.46 10.93 11.89
C GLU A 131 -6.89 10.85 10.46
N PHE A 132 -5.57 11.07 10.30
CA PHE A 132 -4.85 11.03 9.03
C PHE A 132 -3.56 10.19 9.16
N PRO A 133 -3.65 8.86 9.26
CA PRO A 133 -2.49 7.99 9.40
C PRO A 133 -1.73 7.84 8.08
N VAL A 134 -2.32 8.24 6.97
CA VAL A 134 -1.71 8.19 5.64
C VAL A 134 -1.30 9.60 5.22
N GLU A 135 -0.01 9.78 4.97
CA GLU A 135 0.52 10.97 4.31
C GLU A 135 0.81 10.65 2.85
N MET A 136 0.29 11.49 1.98
CA MET A 136 0.65 11.54 0.57
C MET A 136 1.76 12.58 0.37
N ALA A 137 2.86 12.17 -0.27
CA ALA A 137 4.03 13.04 -0.41
C ALA A 137 4.64 13.00 -1.82
N GLU A 138 5.00 14.19 -2.30
CA GLU A 138 5.60 14.40 -3.62
C GLU A 138 6.90 13.60 -3.81
N PRO A 139 7.19 13.10 -5.04
CA PRO A 139 6.32 13.18 -6.21
C PRO A 139 5.20 12.11 -6.21
N ALA A 140 5.41 10.94 -5.59
CA ALA A 140 4.49 9.81 -5.71
C ALA A 140 4.70 8.80 -4.57
N ARG A 141 4.30 9.17 -3.35
CA ARG A 141 4.51 8.35 -2.14
C ARG A 141 3.28 8.29 -1.27
N LEU A 142 3.00 7.09 -0.77
CA LEU A 142 2.04 6.84 0.30
C LEU A 142 2.80 6.39 1.54
N ILE A 143 2.53 7.05 2.68
CA ILE A 143 3.22 6.83 3.94
C ILE A 143 2.19 6.57 5.04
N TRP A 144 2.10 5.33 5.50
CA TRP A 144 1.29 4.96 6.67
C TRP A 144 2.12 5.14 7.94
N ARG A 145 1.79 6.15 8.75
CA ARG A 145 2.29 6.33 10.11
C ARG A 145 1.32 5.67 11.08
N LEU A 146 1.70 4.51 11.57
CA LEU A 146 0.86 3.67 12.40
C LEU A 146 1.31 3.73 13.86
N PRO A 147 0.38 3.50 14.83
CA PRO A 147 0.74 3.44 16.23
C PRO A 147 1.80 2.38 16.52
N GLY A 148 2.36 2.43 17.73
CA GLY A 148 3.34 1.45 18.18
C GLY A 148 2.80 0.02 18.22
N LEU A 149 3.70 -0.96 18.35
CA LEU A 149 3.41 -2.38 18.57
C LEU A 149 4.01 -2.83 19.91
N GLU A 150 3.22 -3.53 20.71
CA GLU A 150 3.67 -4.25 21.91
C GLU A 150 4.30 -5.60 21.54
N PRO A 151 5.13 -6.21 22.42
CA PRO A 151 5.71 -7.51 22.17
C PRO A 151 4.67 -8.57 21.81
N GLY A 152 4.84 -9.21 20.65
CA GLY A 152 3.92 -10.23 20.13
C GLY A 152 2.79 -9.68 19.28
N GLU A 153 2.55 -8.37 19.27
CA GLU A 153 1.62 -7.74 18.32
C GLU A 153 2.19 -7.72 16.91
N SER A 154 1.28 -7.67 15.94
CA SER A 154 1.64 -7.63 14.52
C SER A 154 0.76 -6.69 13.73
N VAL A 155 1.33 -6.16 12.65
CA VAL A 155 0.61 -5.46 11.60
C VAL A 155 0.73 -6.25 10.30
N ARG A 156 -0.37 -6.36 9.56
CA ARG A 156 -0.40 -6.77 8.15
C ARG A 156 -1.16 -5.72 7.38
N LEU A 157 -0.53 -5.18 6.35
CA LEU A 157 -1.10 -4.12 5.53
C LEU A 157 -0.76 -4.41 4.08
N ALA A 158 -1.79 -4.47 3.24
CA ALA A 158 -1.66 -4.65 1.81
C ALA A 158 -1.67 -3.30 1.09
N VAL A 159 -0.87 -3.19 0.04
CA VAL A 159 -0.92 -2.15 -0.99
C VAL A 159 -0.89 -2.80 -2.35
N ALA A 160 -1.38 -2.09 -3.35
CA ALA A 160 -1.48 -2.60 -4.70
C ALA A 160 -0.99 -1.60 -5.73
N VAL A 161 -0.42 -2.15 -6.81
CA VAL A 161 0.03 -1.39 -7.97
C VAL A 161 -0.66 -1.97 -9.18
N ALA A 162 -1.34 -1.12 -9.95
CA ALA A 162 -2.06 -1.50 -11.15
C ALA A 162 -1.58 -0.69 -12.34
N TRP A 163 -1.57 -1.29 -13.53
CA TRP A 163 -1.35 -0.55 -14.77
C TRP A 163 -2.10 -1.11 -15.96
N ALA A 164 -2.49 -0.21 -16.85
CA ALA A 164 -3.24 -0.48 -18.07
C ALA A 164 -3.04 0.65 -19.10
N GLU A 165 -3.63 0.49 -20.29
CA GLU A 165 -3.77 1.62 -21.23
C GLU A 165 -4.55 2.78 -20.56
N PRO A 166 -4.24 4.05 -20.86
CA PRO A 166 -4.94 5.20 -20.29
C PRO A 166 -6.43 5.17 -20.61
N ASP A 167 -7.24 5.57 -19.64
CA ASP A 167 -8.68 5.69 -19.74
C ASP A 167 -9.09 7.08 -19.24
N GLU A 168 -10.08 7.73 -19.88
CA GLU A 168 -10.43 9.13 -19.59
C GLU A 168 -10.81 9.39 -18.12
N GLU A 169 -11.24 8.35 -17.39
CA GLU A 169 -11.64 8.46 -15.98
C GLU A 169 -10.68 7.73 -15.02
N TYR A 170 -9.59 7.11 -15.50
CA TYR A 170 -8.63 6.29 -14.73
C TYR A 170 -9.25 5.18 -13.87
N LEU A 171 -10.54 4.90 -14.06
CA LEU A 171 -11.32 4.01 -13.21
C LEU A 171 -10.79 2.58 -13.15
N PRO A 172 -10.25 1.99 -14.24
CA PRO A 172 -9.79 0.59 -14.19
C PRO A 172 -8.63 0.39 -13.22
N THR A 173 -7.59 1.23 -13.29
CA THR A 173 -6.40 1.08 -12.41
C THR A 173 -6.69 1.54 -10.99
N TYR A 174 -7.48 2.60 -10.80
CA TYR A 174 -7.95 3.04 -9.48
C TYR A 174 -8.80 1.96 -8.78
N SER A 175 -9.77 1.40 -9.48
CA SER A 175 -10.63 0.35 -8.91
C SER A 175 -9.82 -0.92 -8.61
N ALA A 176 -8.81 -1.24 -9.44
CA ALA A 176 -7.99 -2.44 -9.26
C ALA A 176 -7.16 -2.41 -7.98
N VAL A 177 -6.70 -1.24 -7.53
CA VAL A 177 -5.86 -1.13 -6.33
C VAL A 177 -6.66 -1.10 -5.03
N SER A 178 -7.99 -0.99 -5.10
CA SER A 178 -8.89 -1.13 -3.95
C SER A 178 -9.01 -2.60 -3.54
N ILE A 179 -7.99 -3.11 -2.83
CA ILE A 179 -7.94 -4.51 -2.36
C ILE A 179 -7.92 -4.59 -0.84
N SER A 180 -8.53 -5.64 -0.29
CA SER A 180 -8.40 -5.95 1.13
C SER A 180 -7.10 -6.71 1.44
N THR A 181 -6.60 -6.57 2.68
CA THR A 181 -5.45 -7.35 3.16
C THR A 181 -5.72 -8.87 3.08
N GLU A 182 -6.95 -9.28 3.38
CA GLU A 182 -7.38 -10.68 3.25
C GLU A 182 -7.25 -11.20 1.81
N TYR A 183 -7.71 -10.42 0.84
CA TYR A 183 -7.66 -10.79 -0.57
C TYR A 183 -6.21 -10.96 -1.04
N ALA A 184 -5.35 -9.97 -0.76
CA ALA A 184 -3.94 -10.01 -1.10
C ALA A 184 -3.24 -11.24 -0.48
N LEU A 185 -3.50 -11.52 0.80
CA LEU A 185 -2.90 -12.67 1.49
C LEU A 185 -3.34 -14.02 0.90
N ARG A 186 -4.58 -14.14 0.45
CA ARG A 186 -5.08 -15.35 -0.22
C ARG A 186 -4.42 -15.58 -1.57
N GLN A 187 -4.26 -14.51 -2.36
CA GLN A 187 -3.64 -14.58 -3.69
C GLN A 187 -2.12 -14.82 -3.63
N LEU A 188 -1.46 -14.27 -2.61
CA LEU A 188 -0.01 -14.41 -2.39
C LEU A 188 0.36 -15.60 -1.49
N ALA A 189 -0.57 -16.52 -1.25
CA ALA A 189 -0.28 -17.76 -0.54
C ALA A 189 0.57 -18.70 -1.44
N PRO A 190 1.55 -19.43 -0.86
CA PRO A 190 2.41 -20.35 -1.60
C PRO A 190 1.68 -21.58 -2.14
#